data_AF-A0AAV7APK5-F1
#
_entry.id   AF-A0AAV7APK5-F1
#
_cell.length_a   1.000
_cell.length_b   1.000
_cell.length_c   1.000
_cell.angle_alpha   90.00
_cell.angle_beta   90.00
_cell.angle_gamma   90.00
#
_symmetry.space_group_name_H-M   'P 1'
#
loop_
_entity.id
_entity.type
_entity.pdbx_description
1 polymer ?
#
loop_
_entity_poly.entity_id
_entity_poly.type
_entity_poly.pdbx_seq_one_letter_code
_entity_poly.pdbx_strand_id
1 'polypeptide(L)'
;MTSCDWIGSVYLFIQSSSTSLSDQYDNYKSMVYNALRNVISEFSGGPPNFIEILKILKSDQQLILHLKFCGQVACKRFLQGYRAKMVHQHIQNQLGQCLKLESLQVSLELRVDAEKLDTQLDEEEKCLQYISSVKPSYQKDDELADLDRRFMNVSLGTLPLPLNSNVAPSSLPQGVSPVSPPHTLRSISTEGSTFQFQGQEFIDRPLTSEHHQTFAKLVGTSWKKVGRTLKQNCPALEDPAIDTLAYEYGRESLYEQAYQMLQRFIDCEGKKGTLQRLVDALVINGLTGIAEKLLPVQENGLN
;
A
#
# COMPACT_ATOMS: atom_id res chain seq x y z
N MET A 1 7.20 -1.92 -17.33
CA MET A 1 8.18 -1.96 -16.24
C MET A 1 9.59 -1.92 -16.82
N THR A 2 10.43 -0.99 -16.37
CA THR A 2 11.88 -1.06 -16.59
C THR A 2 12.41 -2.26 -15.81
N SER A 3 12.90 -3.28 -16.53
CA SER A 3 13.79 -4.30 -15.99
C SER A 3 14.84 -3.61 -15.10
N CYS A 4 14.92 -3.96 -13.82
CA CYS A 4 16.10 -3.60 -13.05
C CYS A 4 17.19 -4.59 -13.42
N ASP A 5 18.06 -4.15 -14.33
CA ASP A 5 19.18 -4.96 -14.83
C ASP A 5 20.20 -5.31 -13.73
N TRP A 6 20.11 -4.64 -12.58
CA TRP A 6 20.97 -4.88 -11.44
C TRP A 6 20.14 -4.92 -10.15
N ILE A 7 20.36 -5.97 -9.35
CA ILE A 7 19.72 -6.17 -8.04
C ILE A 7 20.80 -6.61 -7.06
N GLY A 8 20.73 -6.09 -5.84
CA GLY A 8 21.57 -6.56 -4.75
C GLY A 8 20.95 -6.30 -3.39
N SER A 9 21.51 -6.91 -2.36
CA SER A 9 21.02 -6.77 -1.00
C SER A 9 22.12 -6.54 0.02
N VAL A 10 21.78 -5.80 1.08
CA VAL A 10 22.68 -5.49 2.18
C VAL A 10 21.91 -5.45 3.49
N TYR A 11 22.61 -5.68 4.59
CA TYR A 11 22.11 -5.50 5.93
C TYR A 11 22.71 -4.22 6.53
N LEU A 12 21.83 -3.30 6.91
CA LEU A 12 22.20 -2.09 7.63
C LEU A 12 21.87 -2.27 9.10
N PHE A 13 22.91 -2.36 9.94
CA PHE A 13 22.82 -2.44 11.38
C PHE A 13 22.77 -1.02 11.95
N ILE A 14 21.78 -0.77 12.79
CA ILE A 14 21.55 0.51 13.46
C ILE A 14 21.56 0.21 14.96
N GLN A 15 22.54 0.73 15.66
CA GLN A 15 22.64 0.61 17.11
C GLN A 15 22.54 2.00 17.75
N SER A 16 21.89 2.09 18.91
CA SER A 16 21.91 3.30 19.73
C SER A 16 22.82 3.08 20.94
N SER A 17 23.54 4.12 21.35
CA SER A 17 24.33 4.10 22.59
C SER A 17 23.51 4.45 23.83
N SER A 18 22.32 5.03 23.66
CA SER A 18 21.54 5.60 24.76
C SER A 18 20.22 4.87 25.05
N THR A 19 19.69 4.11 24.09
CA THR A 19 18.40 3.41 24.24
C THR A 19 18.34 2.12 23.44
N SER A 20 17.48 1.20 23.86
CA SER A 20 17.21 -0.03 23.12
C SER A 20 16.30 0.26 21.92
N LEU A 21 16.87 0.27 20.70
CA LEU A 21 16.09 0.53 19.49
C LEU A 21 15.07 -0.57 19.19
N SER A 22 15.32 -1.80 19.63
CA SER A 22 14.36 -2.91 19.52
C SER A 22 13.06 -2.59 20.26
N ASP A 23 13.17 -2.14 21.52
CA ASP A 23 12.00 -1.84 22.36
C ASP A 23 11.24 -0.62 21.83
N GLN A 24 11.96 0.38 21.32
CA GLN A 24 11.36 1.54 20.67
C GLN A 24 10.63 1.17 19.38
N TYR A 25 11.17 0.21 18.61
CA TYR A 25 10.51 -0.29 17.42
C TYR A 25 9.23 -1.07 17.74
N ASP A 26 9.16 -1.81 18.84
CA ASP A 26 7.92 -2.49 19.22
C ASP A 26 6.81 -1.50 19.63
N ASN A 27 7.17 -0.42 20.33
CA ASN A 27 6.22 0.59 20.78
C ASN A 27 5.80 1.58 19.68
N TYR A 28 6.74 1.95 18.78
CA TYR A 28 6.54 3.00 17.77
C TYR A 28 6.72 2.48 16.34
N LYS A 29 6.41 1.20 16.13
CA LYS A 29 6.69 0.44 14.91
C LYS A 29 6.42 1.16 13.60
N SER A 30 5.18 1.62 13.41
CA SER A 30 4.78 2.32 12.19
C SER A 30 5.55 3.61 11.99
N MET A 31 5.79 4.36 13.06
CA MET A 31 6.49 5.64 12.99
C MET A 31 7.96 5.44 12.65
N VAL A 32 8.64 4.51 13.34
CA VAL A 32 10.04 4.17 13.11
C VAL A 32 10.24 3.60 11.71
N TYR A 33 9.38 2.67 11.29
CA TYR A 33 9.44 2.11 9.94
C TYR A 33 9.28 3.19 8.86
N ASN A 34 8.27 4.07 9.00
CA ASN A 34 8.03 5.13 8.02
C ASN A 34 9.18 6.15 7.97
N ALA A 35 9.73 6.49 9.13
CA ALA A 35 10.91 7.36 9.22
C ALA A 35 12.10 6.77 8.46
N LEU A 36 12.42 5.51 8.73
CA LEU A 36 13.52 4.80 8.06
C LEU A 36 13.26 4.67 6.55
N ARG A 37 12.05 4.30 6.16
CA ARG A 37 11.63 4.19 4.76
C ARG A 37 11.82 5.51 4.00
N ASN A 38 11.41 6.63 4.60
CA ASN A 38 11.55 7.95 3.97
C ASN A 38 13.02 8.31 3.77
N VAL A 39 13.85 8.14 4.80
CA VAL A 39 15.31 8.38 4.70
C VAL A 39 15.91 7.54 3.59
N ILE A 40 15.63 6.24 3.54
CA ILE A 40 16.17 5.34 2.52
C ILE A 40 15.68 5.73 1.11
N SER A 41 14.42 6.17 0.98
CA SER A 41 13.84 6.59 -0.29
C SER A 41 14.52 7.84 -0.86
N GLU A 42 15.02 8.75 -0.03
CA GLU A 42 15.75 9.95 -0.48
C GLU A 42 17.06 9.61 -1.21
N PHE A 43 17.67 8.47 -0.90
CA PHE A 43 18.90 8.00 -1.55
C PHE A 43 18.64 7.16 -2.81
N SER A 44 17.37 6.90 -3.15
CA SER A 44 16.97 6.02 -4.25
C SER A 44 17.21 6.58 -5.66
N GLY A 45 17.45 7.90 -5.80
CA GLY A 45 17.75 8.52 -7.10
C GLY A 45 16.58 8.61 -8.09
N GLY A 46 15.42 8.04 -7.75
CA GLY A 46 14.19 8.09 -8.53
C GLY A 46 14.05 6.96 -9.55
N PRO A 47 12.82 6.72 -10.06
CA PRO A 47 12.54 5.61 -10.98
C PRO A 47 13.42 5.69 -12.24
N PRO A 48 13.99 4.57 -12.73
CA PRO A 48 13.67 3.18 -12.37
C PRO A 48 14.43 2.63 -11.16
N ASN A 49 15.31 3.42 -10.53
CA ASN A 49 16.11 2.96 -9.41
C ASN A 49 15.37 3.17 -8.10
N PHE A 50 15.42 2.19 -7.21
CA PHE A 50 14.82 2.32 -5.88
C PHE A 50 15.51 1.45 -4.85
N ILE A 51 15.37 1.84 -3.59
CA ILE A 51 15.84 1.07 -2.44
C ILE A 51 14.62 0.65 -1.64
N GLU A 52 14.51 -0.64 -1.39
CA GLU A 52 13.38 -1.25 -0.71
C GLU A 52 13.83 -1.91 0.60
N ILE A 53 13.12 -1.65 1.69
CA ILE A 53 13.32 -2.39 2.95
C ILE A 53 12.54 -3.69 2.85
N LEU A 54 13.24 -4.82 2.80
CA LEU A 54 12.65 -6.16 2.72
C LEU A 54 12.25 -6.70 4.08
N LYS A 55 13.09 -6.47 5.09
CA LYS A 55 12.89 -6.99 6.44
C LYS A 55 13.53 -6.09 7.48
N ILE A 56 12.96 -6.02 8.67
CA ILE A 56 13.58 -5.42 9.85
C ILE A 56 13.74 -6.54 10.89
N LEU A 57 14.99 -6.83 11.25
CA LEU A 57 15.32 -7.76 12.32
C LEU A 57 15.65 -6.96 13.57
N LYS A 58 15.19 -7.46 14.72
CA LYS A 58 15.50 -6.91 16.03
C LYS A 58 16.60 -7.76 16.66
N SER A 59 17.62 -7.13 17.22
CA SER A 59 18.69 -7.81 17.94
C SER A 59 19.11 -6.96 19.12
N ASP A 60 18.71 -7.33 20.34
CA ASP A 60 18.98 -6.61 21.59
C ASP A 60 18.77 -5.09 21.46
N GLN A 61 19.86 -4.32 21.38
CA GLN A 61 19.84 -2.85 21.29
C GLN A 61 19.93 -2.32 19.85
N GLN A 62 19.80 -3.21 18.85
CA GLN A 62 20.03 -2.91 17.44
C GLN A 62 18.81 -3.24 16.58
N LEU A 63 18.64 -2.45 15.52
CA LEU A 63 17.74 -2.73 14.42
C LEU A 63 18.57 -3.04 13.18
N ILE A 64 18.23 -4.13 12.50
CA ILE A 64 18.94 -4.57 11.30
C ILE A 64 17.96 -4.49 10.13
N LEU A 65 18.23 -3.60 9.19
CA LEU A 65 17.41 -3.42 8.00
C LEU A 65 18.01 -4.27 6.88
N HIS A 66 17.24 -5.21 6.35
CA HIS A 66 17.56 -5.88 5.11
C HIS A 66 17.07 -5.01 3.95
N LEU A 67 18.01 -4.39 3.24
CA LEU A 67 17.75 -3.51 2.12
C LEU A 67 17.99 -4.25 0.80
N LYS A 68 17.13 -3.97 -0.17
CA LYS A 68 17.27 -4.39 -1.56
C LYS A 68 17.44 -3.15 -2.42
N PHE A 69 18.43 -3.20 -3.29
CA PHE A 69 18.67 -2.17 -4.30
C PHE A 69 18.17 -2.66 -5.65
N CYS A 70 17.45 -1.79 -6.34
CA CYS A 70 17.06 -1.95 -7.73
C CYS A 70 17.81 -0.89 -8.52
N GLY A 71 18.77 -1.32 -9.34
CA GLY A 71 19.64 -0.46 -10.14
C GLY A 71 20.92 -0.02 -9.44
N GLN A 72 22.02 -0.06 -10.19
CA GLN A 72 23.37 0.24 -9.70
C GLN A 72 23.50 1.71 -9.23
N VAL A 73 22.73 2.62 -9.85
CA VAL A 73 22.78 4.06 -9.53
C VAL A 73 22.26 4.34 -8.11
N ALA A 74 21.15 3.69 -7.71
CA ALA A 74 20.63 3.81 -6.34
C ALA A 74 21.63 3.29 -5.32
N CYS A 75 22.29 2.16 -5.60
CA CYS A 75 23.30 1.60 -4.71
C CYS A 75 24.52 2.51 -4.58
N LYS A 76 25.09 2.99 -5.70
CA LYS A 76 26.21 3.95 -5.70
C LYS A 76 25.88 5.21 -4.89
N ARG A 77 24.70 5.80 -5.14
CA ARG A 77 24.24 7.00 -4.43
C ARG A 77 24.10 6.77 -2.93
N PHE A 78 23.54 5.62 -2.53
CA PHE A 78 23.44 5.25 -1.13
C PHE A 78 24.83 5.08 -0.48
N LEU A 79 25.75 4.36 -1.12
CA LEU A 79 27.12 4.16 -0.62
C LEU A 79 27.88 5.49 -0.46
N GLN A 80 27.75 6.39 -1.45
CA GLN A 80 28.32 7.74 -1.37
C GLN A 80 27.73 8.55 -0.22
N GLY A 81 26.40 8.49 -0.03
CA GLY A 81 25.72 9.12 1.10
C GLY A 81 26.10 8.52 2.45
N TYR A 82 26.34 7.22 2.49
CA TYR A 82 26.79 6.50 3.68
C TYR A 82 28.21 6.91 4.06
N ARG A 83 29.14 6.91 3.09
CA ARG A 83 30.52 7.37 3.24
C ARG A 83 30.60 8.82 3.69
N ALA A 84 29.76 9.68 3.14
CA ALA A 84 29.66 11.09 3.52
C ALA A 84 28.97 11.33 4.87
N LYS A 85 28.57 10.27 5.58
CA LYS A 85 27.79 10.30 6.83
C LYS A 85 26.43 10.99 6.72
N MET A 86 25.92 11.21 5.50
CA MET A 86 24.60 11.80 5.29
C MET A 86 23.49 10.82 5.71
N VAL A 87 23.62 9.54 5.32
CA VAL A 87 22.66 8.49 5.73
C VAL A 87 22.62 8.39 7.25
N HIS A 88 23.78 8.42 7.89
CA HIS A 88 23.93 8.42 9.34
C HIS A 88 23.18 9.59 10.00
N GLN A 89 23.43 10.82 9.54
CA GLN A 89 22.78 12.01 10.09
C GLN A 89 21.26 12.01 9.87
N HIS A 90 20.78 11.58 8.70
CA HIS A 90 19.35 11.54 8.40
C HIS A 90 18.63 10.49 9.26
N ILE A 91 19.19 9.29 9.39
CA ILE A 91 18.64 8.26 10.28
C ILE A 91 18.62 8.76 11.72
N GLN A 92 19.72 9.33 12.21
CA GLN A 92 19.81 9.84 13.58
C GLN A 92 18.75 10.91 13.86
N ASN A 93 18.63 11.88 12.95
CA ASN A 93 17.69 12.99 13.10
C ASN A 93 16.23 12.52 13.04
N GLN A 94 15.90 11.65 12.07
CA GLN A 94 14.54 11.14 11.91
C GLN A 94 14.13 10.23 13.06
N LEU A 95 15.00 9.33 13.52
CA LEU A 95 14.73 8.50 14.70
C LEU A 95 14.62 9.35 15.97
N GLY A 96 15.48 10.36 16.15
CA GLY A 96 15.41 11.28 17.28
C GLY A 96 14.09 12.04 17.33
N GLN A 97 13.61 12.55 16.19
CA GLN A 97 12.32 13.23 16.08
C GLN A 97 11.14 12.29 16.34
N CYS A 98 11.13 11.11 15.72
CA CYS A 98 10.04 10.14 15.89
C CYS A 98 9.92 9.62 17.32
N LEU A 99 11.06 9.35 17.96
CA LEU A 99 11.11 8.85 19.33
C LEU A 99 11.09 9.97 20.38
N LYS A 100 11.07 11.24 19.95
CA LYS A 100 11.15 12.44 20.82
C LYS A 100 12.35 12.40 21.77
N LEU A 101 13.49 11.94 21.27
CA LEU A 101 14.75 11.85 22.00
C LEU A 101 15.62 13.07 21.67
N GLU A 102 15.98 13.84 22.71
CA GLU A 102 16.75 15.09 22.54
C GLU A 102 18.19 14.87 22.05
N SER A 103 18.78 13.69 22.33
CA SER A 103 20.19 13.40 22.02
C SER A 103 20.42 11.94 21.62
N LEU A 104 19.72 11.47 20.59
CA LEU A 104 19.96 10.14 20.04
C LEU A 104 21.32 10.09 19.32
N GLN A 105 22.22 9.22 19.77
CA GLN A 105 23.43 8.87 19.05
C GLN A 105 23.30 7.46 18.49
N VAL A 106 23.39 7.34 17.17
CA VAL A 106 23.35 6.04 16.50
C VAL A 106 24.73 5.68 15.95
N SER A 107 25.05 4.41 15.90
CA SER A 107 26.11 3.86 15.05
C SER A 107 25.45 3.07 13.93
N LEU A 108 25.97 3.25 12.72
CA LEU A 108 25.58 2.46 11.56
C LEU A 108 26.70 1.51 11.20
N GLU A 109 26.33 0.33 10.73
CA GLU A 109 27.27 -0.65 10.19
C GLU A 109 26.63 -1.36 9.01
N LEU A 110 27.37 -1.48 7.92
CA LEU A 110 26.88 -2.03 6.66
C LEU A 110 27.53 -3.39 6.43
N ARG A 111 26.72 -4.44 6.29
CA ARG A 111 27.21 -5.81 6.05
C ARG A 111 26.53 -6.47 4.87
N VAL A 112 27.30 -7.26 4.14
CA VAL A 112 26.82 -8.18 3.13
C VAL A 112 27.10 -9.58 3.65
N ASP A 113 26.05 -10.33 4.01
CA ASP A 113 26.17 -11.60 4.74
C ASP A 113 27.07 -11.48 5.99
N ALA A 114 28.24 -12.12 5.98
CA ALA A 114 29.21 -12.15 7.07
C ALA A 114 30.31 -11.09 6.95
N GLU A 115 30.40 -10.40 5.80
CA GLU A 115 31.44 -9.41 5.55
C GLU A 115 30.97 -7.99 5.88
N LYS A 116 31.81 -7.25 6.61
CA LYS A 116 31.57 -5.84 6.94
C LYS A 116 32.05 -4.97 5.79
N LEU A 117 31.12 -4.27 5.14
CA LEU A 117 31.38 -3.43 3.98
C LEU A 117 32.04 -2.10 4.35
N ASP A 118 31.91 -1.65 5.62
CA ASP A 118 32.49 -0.40 6.10
C ASP A 118 34.00 -0.27 5.85
N THR A 119 34.74 -1.39 5.82
CA THR A 119 36.20 -1.40 5.61
C THR A 119 36.59 -1.28 4.13
N GLN A 120 35.63 -1.44 3.22
CA GLN A 120 35.86 -1.46 1.77
C GLN A 120 35.12 -0.33 1.03
N LEU A 121 34.55 0.65 1.74
CA LEU A 121 33.80 1.78 1.16
C LEU A 121 34.64 2.68 0.23
N ASP A 122 35.97 2.56 0.24
CA ASP A 122 36.89 3.19 -0.72
C ASP A 122 36.84 2.55 -2.12
N GLU A 123 36.46 1.28 -2.20
CA GLU A 123 36.40 0.51 -3.43
C GLU A 123 34.93 0.30 -3.85
N GLU A 124 34.32 1.35 -4.41
CA GLU A 124 32.90 1.39 -4.79
C GLU A 124 32.51 0.22 -5.71
N GLU A 125 33.33 -0.09 -6.71
CA GLU A 125 33.10 -1.19 -7.65
C GLU A 125 33.10 -2.56 -6.97
N LYS A 126 34.00 -2.80 -6.00
CA LYS A 126 34.00 -4.04 -5.21
C LYS A 126 32.75 -4.12 -4.35
N CYS A 127 32.38 -3.01 -3.69
CA CYS A 127 31.16 -2.96 -2.89
C CYS A 127 29.91 -3.34 -3.70
N LEU A 128 29.81 -2.85 -4.94
CA LEU A 128 28.70 -3.21 -5.82
C LEU A 128 28.72 -4.69 -6.19
N GLN A 129 29.88 -5.26 -6.47
CA GLN A 129 29.99 -6.69 -6.75
C GLN A 129 29.53 -7.53 -5.55
N TYR A 130 29.99 -7.21 -4.34
CA TYR A 130 29.55 -7.88 -3.12
C TYR A 130 28.04 -7.74 -2.88
N ILE A 131 27.48 -6.54 -2.99
CA ILE A 131 26.05 -6.33 -2.79
C ILE A 131 25.22 -7.10 -3.82
N SER A 132 25.69 -7.21 -5.07
CA SER A 132 25.00 -7.95 -6.13
C SER A 132 25.16 -9.48 -6.07
N SER A 133 26.18 -9.98 -5.36
CA SER A 133 26.42 -11.42 -5.24
C SER A 133 25.38 -12.08 -4.35
N VAL A 134 24.87 -11.34 -3.35
CA VAL A 134 23.76 -11.76 -2.50
C VAL A 134 22.46 -11.37 -3.20
N LYS A 135 21.76 -12.38 -3.73
CA LYS A 135 20.44 -12.18 -4.34
C LYS A 135 19.38 -12.19 -3.25
N PRO A 136 18.62 -11.09 -3.05
CA PRO A 136 17.59 -11.05 -2.02
C PRO A 136 16.51 -12.09 -2.27
N SER A 137 15.95 -12.63 -1.19
CA SER A 137 14.65 -13.30 -1.24
C SER A 137 13.61 -12.30 -1.78
N TYR A 138 12.91 -12.65 -2.86
CA TYR A 138 11.99 -11.75 -3.56
C TYR A 138 10.77 -11.29 -2.73
N GLN A 139 10.59 -11.83 -1.52
CA GLN A 139 9.46 -11.53 -0.67
C GLN A 139 9.84 -10.53 0.42
N LYS A 140 9.20 -9.37 0.39
CA LYS A 140 9.14 -8.44 1.52
C LYS A 140 8.31 -9.07 2.62
N ASP A 141 8.70 -8.84 3.87
CA ASP A 141 7.95 -9.31 5.03
C ASP A 141 6.51 -8.75 5.00
N ASP A 142 5.51 -9.63 5.19
CA ASP A 142 4.08 -9.30 5.06
C ASP A 142 3.69 -8.14 6.00
N GLU A 143 4.34 -8.08 7.17
CA GLU A 143 4.13 -7.03 8.16
C GLU A 143 4.60 -5.66 7.67
N LEU A 144 5.74 -5.61 6.98
CA LEU A 144 6.25 -4.39 6.38
C LEU A 144 5.43 -3.97 5.15
N ALA A 145 4.93 -4.94 4.39
CA ALA A 145 4.00 -4.68 3.28
C ALA A 145 2.70 -4.05 3.79
N ASP A 146 2.17 -4.51 4.93
CA ASP A 146 1.00 -3.92 5.57
C ASP A 146 1.27 -2.52 6.15
N LEU A 147 2.49 -2.26 6.64
CA LEU A 147 2.89 -0.92 7.08
C LEU A 147 3.02 0.05 5.89
N ASP A 148 3.57 -0.38 4.76
CA ASP A 148 3.63 0.41 3.53
C ASP A 148 2.23 0.77 3.03
N ARG A 149 1.29 -0.19 3.02
CA ARG A 149 -0.11 0.07 2.65
C ARG A 149 -0.74 1.12 3.56
N ARG A 150 -0.53 0.99 4.88
CA ARG A 150 -1.02 1.97 5.86
C ARG A 150 -0.40 3.36 5.65
N PHE A 151 0.90 3.42 5.37
CA PHE A 151 1.56 4.69 5.07
C PHE A 151 1.02 5.34 3.80
N MET A 152 0.87 4.58 2.71
CA MET A 152 0.32 5.10 1.45
C MET A 152 -1.09 5.66 1.63
N ASN A 153 -1.94 4.97 2.40
CA ASN A 153 -3.29 5.46 2.70
C ASN A 153 -3.28 6.77 3.51
N VAL A 154 -2.31 6.94 4.42
CA VAL A 154 -2.15 8.17 5.22
C VAL A 154 -1.56 9.31 4.38
N SER A 155 -0.54 9.04 3.54
CA SER A 155 0.09 10.03 2.66
C SER A 155 -0.85 10.52 1.55
N LEU A 156 -1.85 9.73 1.14
CA LEU A 156 -2.88 10.11 0.17
C LEU A 156 -4.09 10.81 0.79
N GLY A 157 -4.07 11.13 2.09
CA GLY A 157 -5.05 12.04 2.69
C GLY A 157 -6.47 11.50 2.75
N THR A 158 -6.66 10.25 3.15
CA THR A 158 -7.95 9.80 3.70
C THR A 158 -7.85 9.74 5.23
N LEU A 159 -7.93 10.91 5.87
CA LEU A 159 -8.34 10.97 7.26
C LEU A 159 -9.85 10.73 7.33
N PRO A 160 -10.34 9.70 8.03
CA PRO A 160 -11.71 9.72 8.53
C PRO A 160 -11.77 10.84 9.57
N LEU A 161 -12.51 11.91 9.28
CA LEU A 161 -12.86 12.92 10.27
C LEU A 161 -13.51 12.21 11.47
N PRO A 162 -13.02 12.41 12.71
CA PRO A 162 -13.76 11.97 13.88
C PRO A 162 -15.00 12.84 14.01
N LEU A 163 -16.17 12.21 13.99
CA LEU A 163 -17.42 12.80 14.44
C LEU A 163 -17.22 13.32 15.87
N ASN A 164 -17.21 14.64 16.04
CA ASN A 164 -17.58 15.22 17.32
C ASN A 164 -18.44 16.47 17.12
N SER A 165 -19.62 16.37 17.69
CA SER A 165 -20.72 17.32 17.62
C SER A 165 -20.45 18.57 18.48
N ASN A 166 -21.21 19.63 18.15
CA ASN A 166 -21.45 20.87 18.89
C ASN A 166 -20.42 22.00 18.72
N VAL A 167 -20.72 22.97 17.84
CA VAL A 167 -20.98 24.37 18.23
C VAL A 167 -21.91 25.01 17.18
N ALA A 168 -22.93 25.73 17.64
CA ALA A 168 -24.04 26.33 16.90
C ALA A 168 -23.68 27.53 16.00
N PRO A 169 -24.48 27.84 14.95
CA PRO A 169 -24.40 29.10 14.21
C PRO A 169 -25.35 30.18 14.76
N SER A 170 -24.84 31.41 14.87
CA SER A 170 -25.63 32.60 15.26
C SER A 170 -26.49 33.15 14.11
N SER A 171 -27.80 33.24 14.38
CA SER A 171 -28.78 34.34 14.17
C SER A 171 -28.31 35.62 13.42
N LEU A 172 -29.06 36.38 12.60
CA LEU A 172 -30.48 36.66 12.22
C LEU A 172 -30.44 37.81 11.15
N PRO A 173 -31.52 38.44 10.60
CA PRO A 173 -32.94 38.08 10.45
C PRO A 173 -33.61 38.39 9.07
N GLN A 174 -34.63 37.56 8.77
CA GLN A 174 -36.01 37.84 8.35
C GLN A 174 -36.41 38.99 7.38
N GLY A 175 -37.18 38.58 6.36
CA GLY A 175 -38.25 39.35 5.72
C GLY A 175 -39.47 38.48 5.39
N VAL A 176 -40.40 38.41 6.36
CA VAL A 176 -41.88 38.30 6.29
C VAL A 176 -42.64 37.25 5.42
N SER A 177 -43.35 36.37 6.17
CA SER A 177 -44.53 35.48 6.00
C SER A 177 -45.76 36.06 5.22
N PRO A 178 -46.89 35.33 4.92
CA PRO A 178 -47.47 34.22 5.73
C PRO A 178 -48.33 33.07 5.10
N VAL A 179 -48.33 31.94 5.84
CA VAL A 179 -49.46 31.02 6.23
C VAL A 179 -50.03 30.01 5.21
N SER A 180 -50.32 28.71 5.46
CA SER A 180 -49.97 27.55 6.34
C SER A 180 -50.85 26.34 5.82
N PRO A 181 -50.96 25.13 6.46
CA PRO A 181 -50.15 23.89 6.40
C PRO A 181 -51.02 22.65 5.95
N PRO A 182 -50.74 21.33 6.21
CA PRO A 182 -49.58 20.68 6.87
C PRO A 182 -49.01 19.40 6.17
N HIS A 183 -47.89 18.91 6.75
CA HIS A 183 -47.39 17.52 6.78
C HIS A 183 -46.13 17.13 5.97
N THR A 184 -45.14 16.72 6.77
CA THR A 184 -44.04 15.76 6.52
C THR A 184 -42.87 16.16 5.62
N LEU A 185 -41.84 16.70 6.28
CA LEU A 185 -40.43 16.31 6.20
C LEU A 185 -40.03 15.60 4.90
N ARG A 186 -39.56 16.41 3.95
CA ARG A 186 -38.75 15.96 2.83
C ARG A 186 -37.42 15.47 3.40
N SER A 187 -37.29 14.16 3.62
CA SER A 187 -35.98 13.54 3.78
C SER A 187 -35.19 13.82 2.51
N ILE A 188 -33.98 14.34 2.68
CA ILE A 188 -33.00 14.39 1.60
C ILE A 188 -32.59 12.93 1.37
N SER A 189 -33.31 12.27 0.47
CA SER A 189 -32.98 10.93 -0.01
C SER A 189 -31.67 11.02 -0.77
N THR A 190 -30.60 10.45 -0.21
CA THR A 190 -29.49 9.94 -1.03
C THR A 190 -30.02 8.75 -1.81
N GLU A 191 -30.58 9.00 -2.99
CA GLU A 191 -30.95 7.95 -3.94
C GLU A 191 -29.64 7.27 -4.40
N GLY A 192 -29.24 6.22 -3.69
CA GLY A 192 -28.27 5.25 -4.21
C GLY A 192 -28.98 4.42 -5.26
N SER A 193 -28.45 4.39 -6.48
CA SER A 193 -28.94 3.49 -7.54
C SER A 193 -28.98 2.06 -6.99
N THR A 194 -30.12 1.37 -7.04
CA THR A 194 -30.23 -0.04 -6.62
C THR A 194 -30.18 -0.95 -7.83
N PHE A 195 -29.75 -2.21 -7.64
CA PHE A 195 -29.78 -3.26 -8.65
C PHE A 195 -30.32 -4.55 -8.06
N GLN A 196 -30.95 -5.38 -8.90
CA GLN A 196 -31.59 -6.62 -8.46
C GLN A 196 -30.67 -7.82 -8.74
N PHE A 197 -30.40 -8.62 -7.71
CA PHE A 197 -29.66 -9.88 -7.83
C PHE A 197 -30.47 -11.00 -7.16
N GLN A 198 -30.77 -12.07 -7.90
CA GLN A 198 -31.59 -13.20 -7.44
C GLN A 198 -32.94 -12.82 -6.79
N GLY A 199 -33.56 -11.72 -7.24
CA GLY A 199 -34.84 -11.24 -6.71
C GLY A 199 -34.73 -10.30 -5.50
N GLN A 200 -33.52 -10.06 -4.95
CA GLN A 200 -33.26 -9.10 -3.88
C GLN A 200 -32.69 -7.79 -4.43
N GLU A 201 -33.09 -6.65 -3.86
CA GLU A 201 -32.55 -5.33 -4.22
C GLU A 201 -31.30 -5.00 -3.39
N PHE A 202 -30.20 -4.68 -4.07
CA PHE A 202 -28.94 -4.26 -3.46
C PHE A 202 -28.63 -2.82 -3.84
N ILE A 203 -27.96 -2.10 -2.94
CA ILE A 203 -27.50 -0.74 -3.22
C ILE A 203 -26.25 -0.83 -4.10
N ASP A 204 -26.30 -0.21 -5.28
CA ASP A 204 -25.14 -0.08 -6.15
C ASP A 204 -24.17 0.94 -5.54
N ARG A 205 -22.97 0.46 -5.26
CA ARG A 205 -21.92 1.22 -4.59
C ARG A 205 -20.59 0.94 -5.27
N PRO A 206 -19.63 1.89 -5.24
CA PRO A 206 -18.28 1.63 -5.71
C PRO A 206 -17.69 0.39 -5.05
N LEU A 207 -16.84 -0.34 -5.79
CA LEU A 207 -16.12 -1.48 -5.24
C LEU A 207 -15.26 -1.04 -4.05
N THR A 208 -15.37 -1.77 -2.94
CA THR A 208 -14.57 -1.57 -1.74
C THR A 208 -13.39 -2.55 -1.76
N SER A 209 -12.40 -2.29 -0.91
CA SER A 209 -11.26 -3.21 -0.72
C SER A 209 -11.69 -4.61 -0.27
N GLU A 210 -12.82 -4.74 0.42
CA GLU A 210 -13.39 -6.03 0.81
C GLU A 210 -13.92 -6.81 -0.40
N HIS A 211 -14.71 -6.17 -1.27
CA HIS A 211 -15.17 -6.81 -2.51
C HIS A 211 -13.98 -7.24 -3.37
N HIS A 212 -12.92 -6.41 -3.39
CA HIS A 212 -11.71 -6.66 -4.15
C HIS A 212 -10.93 -7.89 -3.66
N GLN A 213 -10.72 -8.01 -2.35
CA GLN A 213 -10.06 -9.17 -1.75
C GLN A 213 -10.89 -10.44 -1.89
N THR A 214 -12.20 -10.36 -1.65
CA THR A 214 -13.11 -11.51 -1.76
C THR A 214 -13.14 -12.04 -3.19
N PHE A 215 -13.19 -11.14 -4.18
CA PHE A 215 -13.07 -11.52 -5.59
C PHE A 215 -11.75 -12.24 -5.87
N ALA A 216 -10.62 -11.64 -5.51
CA ALA A 216 -9.29 -12.18 -5.79
C ALA A 216 -9.06 -13.56 -5.15
N LYS A 217 -9.59 -13.79 -3.93
CA LYS A 217 -9.51 -15.10 -3.24
C LYS A 217 -10.32 -16.19 -3.94
N LEU A 218 -11.46 -15.84 -4.53
CA LEU A 218 -12.46 -16.83 -4.96
C LEU A 218 -12.45 -17.08 -6.47
N VAL A 219 -12.08 -16.09 -7.30
CA VAL A 219 -12.25 -16.18 -8.76
C VAL A 219 -11.31 -17.18 -9.43
N GLY A 220 -10.15 -17.47 -8.81
CA GLY A 220 -9.18 -18.43 -9.33
C GLY A 220 -8.78 -18.14 -10.79
N THR A 221 -8.68 -19.17 -11.64
CA THR A 221 -8.31 -19.04 -13.06
C THR A 221 -9.35 -18.32 -13.93
N SER A 222 -10.57 -18.12 -13.42
CA SER A 222 -11.66 -17.48 -14.15
C SER A 222 -11.55 -15.95 -14.19
N TRP A 223 -10.56 -15.36 -13.50
CA TRP A 223 -10.34 -13.92 -13.48
C TRP A 223 -10.19 -13.33 -14.90
N LYS A 224 -9.55 -14.05 -15.83
CA LYS A 224 -9.40 -13.62 -17.22
C LYS A 224 -10.74 -13.50 -17.94
N LYS A 225 -11.66 -14.45 -17.69
CA LYS A 225 -12.99 -14.44 -18.32
C LYS A 225 -13.85 -13.29 -17.78
N VAL A 226 -13.79 -13.07 -16.47
CA VAL A 226 -14.44 -11.93 -15.81
C VAL A 226 -13.88 -10.61 -16.36
N GLY A 227 -12.55 -10.47 -16.45
CA GLY A 227 -11.91 -9.29 -17.02
C GLY A 227 -12.33 -9.00 -18.45
N ARG A 228 -12.45 -10.03 -19.31
CA ARG A 228 -12.94 -9.89 -20.69
C ARG A 228 -14.41 -9.48 -20.77
N THR A 229 -15.19 -9.78 -19.74
CA THR A 229 -16.59 -9.35 -19.64
C THR A 229 -16.66 -7.89 -19.19
N LEU A 230 -15.83 -7.50 -18.22
CA LEU A 230 -15.70 -6.12 -17.74
C LEU A 230 -15.12 -5.16 -18.80
N LYS A 231 -14.30 -5.68 -19.72
CA LYS A 231 -13.74 -4.96 -20.88
C LYS A 231 -14.80 -4.23 -21.72
N GLN A 232 -16.03 -4.76 -21.84
CA GLN A 232 -17.06 -4.15 -22.71
C GLN A 232 -17.31 -2.67 -22.42
N ASN A 233 -17.05 -2.24 -21.19
CA ASN A 233 -17.24 -0.87 -20.74
C ASN A 233 -15.95 -0.23 -20.18
N CYS A 234 -14.82 -0.96 -20.14
CA CYS A 234 -13.55 -0.52 -19.54
C CYS A 234 -12.37 -0.71 -20.52
N PRO A 235 -11.85 0.35 -21.16
CA PRO A 235 -10.74 0.25 -22.11
C PRO A 235 -9.41 -0.15 -21.47
N ALA A 236 -9.24 0.05 -20.16
CA ALA A 236 -8.02 -0.40 -19.45
C ALA A 236 -7.90 -1.93 -19.31
N LEU A 237 -8.99 -2.66 -19.59
CA LEU A 237 -9.02 -4.11 -19.66
C LEU A 237 -9.06 -4.62 -21.10
N GLU A 238 -8.88 -3.75 -22.10
CA GLU A 238 -8.83 -4.12 -23.50
C GLU A 238 -7.56 -4.93 -23.81
N ASP A 239 -7.67 -5.91 -24.71
CA ASP A 239 -6.52 -6.73 -25.09
C ASP A 239 -5.44 -5.83 -25.73
N PRO A 240 -4.16 -5.98 -25.37
CA PRO A 240 -3.55 -7.12 -24.68
C PRO A 240 -3.50 -7.01 -23.15
N ALA A 241 -4.19 -6.06 -22.50
CA ALA A 241 -4.01 -5.78 -21.06
C ALA A 241 -4.20 -6.99 -20.14
N ILE A 242 -5.17 -7.87 -20.43
CA ILE A 242 -5.44 -9.08 -19.64
C ILE A 242 -4.33 -10.12 -19.82
N ASP A 243 -3.82 -10.29 -21.04
CA ASP A 243 -2.74 -11.24 -21.32
C ASP A 243 -1.38 -10.70 -20.82
N THR A 244 -1.18 -9.38 -20.85
CA THR A 244 -0.05 -8.72 -20.21
C THR A 244 -0.09 -8.92 -18.69
N LEU A 245 -1.23 -8.75 -18.03
CA LEU A 245 -1.39 -9.03 -16.60
C LEU A 245 -1.08 -10.50 -16.29
N ALA A 246 -1.52 -11.42 -17.15
CA ALA A 246 -1.25 -12.84 -16.98
C ALA A 246 0.24 -13.20 -17.17
N TYR A 247 0.97 -12.43 -17.99
CA TYR A 247 2.41 -12.61 -18.18
C TYR A 247 3.22 -11.96 -17.05
N GLU A 248 2.87 -10.71 -16.70
CA GLU A 248 3.53 -9.89 -15.66
C GLU A 248 3.41 -10.54 -14.28
N TYR A 249 2.21 -11.00 -13.93
CA TYR A 249 1.91 -11.67 -12.66
C TYR A 249 1.82 -13.19 -12.81
N GLY A 250 2.29 -13.74 -13.93
CA GLY A 250 2.26 -15.19 -14.23
C GLY A 250 3.17 -16.02 -13.34
N ARG A 251 4.21 -15.40 -12.79
CA ARG A 251 5.11 -16.00 -11.78
C ARG A 251 4.56 -15.91 -10.36
N GLU A 252 3.48 -15.15 -10.18
CA GLU A 252 2.81 -14.94 -8.91
C GLU A 252 1.54 -15.79 -8.81
N SER A 253 0.88 -15.75 -7.66
CA SER A 253 -0.33 -16.53 -7.42
C SER A 253 -1.51 -16.04 -8.28
N LEU A 254 -2.48 -16.94 -8.56
CA LEU A 254 -3.73 -16.59 -9.26
C LEU A 254 -4.52 -15.49 -8.52
N TYR A 255 -4.36 -15.43 -7.20
CA TYR A 255 -4.91 -14.36 -6.37
C TYR A 255 -4.40 -12.99 -6.83
N GLU A 256 -3.08 -12.86 -7.02
CA GLU A 256 -2.47 -11.58 -7.36
C GLU A 256 -2.85 -11.15 -8.78
N GLN A 257 -2.89 -12.08 -9.73
CA GLN A 257 -3.40 -11.82 -11.08
C GLN A 257 -4.84 -11.29 -11.07
N ALA A 258 -5.72 -11.91 -10.28
CA ALA A 258 -7.10 -11.48 -10.13
C ALA A 258 -7.23 -10.13 -9.42
N TYR A 259 -6.39 -9.91 -8.40
CA TYR A 259 -6.34 -8.66 -7.66
C TYR A 259 -5.93 -7.50 -8.57
N GLN A 260 -4.85 -7.66 -9.33
CA GLN A 260 -4.34 -6.62 -10.23
C GLN A 260 -5.31 -6.30 -11.37
N MET A 261 -6.02 -7.31 -11.89
CA MET A 261 -7.07 -7.09 -12.89
C MET A 261 -8.20 -6.21 -12.33
N LEU A 262 -8.70 -6.52 -11.14
CA LEU A 262 -9.78 -5.75 -10.53
C LEU A 262 -9.31 -4.37 -10.05
N GLN A 263 -8.05 -4.22 -9.63
CA GLN A 263 -7.46 -2.92 -9.31
C GLN A 263 -7.45 -2.02 -10.55
N ARG A 264 -6.99 -2.53 -11.70
CA ARG A 264 -7.02 -1.78 -12.97
C ARG A 264 -8.43 -1.35 -13.38
N PHE A 265 -9.42 -2.21 -13.15
CA PHE A 265 -10.81 -1.87 -13.38
C PHE A 265 -11.25 -0.68 -12.51
N ILE A 266 -10.95 -0.73 -11.20
CA ILE A 266 -11.29 0.33 -10.25
C ILE A 266 -10.56 1.64 -10.61
N ASP A 267 -9.27 1.58 -10.94
CA ASP A 267 -8.46 2.75 -11.27
C ASP A 267 -8.94 3.44 -12.56
N CYS A 268 -9.35 2.67 -13.56
CA CYS A 268 -9.84 3.21 -14.83
C CYS A 268 -11.26 3.78 -14.72
N GLU A 269 -12.14 3.12 -13.97
CA GLU A 269 -13.55 3.46 -13.90
C GLU A 269 -13.86 4.45 -12.77
N GLY A 270 -13.00 4.51 -11.74
CA GLY A 270 -13.20 5.30 -10.53
C GLY A 270 -14.58 5.04 -9.92
N LYS A 271 -15.40 6.08 -9.84
CA LYS A 271 -16.78 6.01 -9.29
C LYS A 271 -17.74 5.15 -10.13
N LYS A 272 -17.39 4.79 -11.37
CA LYS A 272 -18.19 3.91 -12.24
C LYS A 272 -17.81 2.44 -12.12
N GLY A 273 -16.78 2.11 -11.34
CA GLY A 273 -16.40 0.74 -10.99
C GLY A 273 -17.31 0.22 -9.88
N THR A 274 -18.57 -0.02 -10.21
CA THR A 274 -19.60 -0.32 -9.22
C THR A 274 -19.74 -1.82 -8.96
N LEU A 275 -20.32 -2.15 -7.81
CA LEU A 275 -20.57 -3.52 -7.37
C LEU A 275 -21.49 -4.26 -8.34
N GLN A 276 -22.52 -3.58 -8.87
CA GLN A 276 -23.40 -4.16 -9.89
C GLN A 276 -22.61 -4.70 -11.08
N ARG A 277 -21.65 -3.94 -11.61
CA ARG A 277 -20.87 -4.36 -12.79
C ARG A 277 -20.02 -5.59 -12.54
N LEU A 278 -19.43 -5.69 -11.35
CA LEU A 278 -18.67 -6.87 -10.97
C LEU A 278 -19.60 -8.08 -10.79
N VAL A 279 -20.75 -7.90 -10.16
CA VAL A 279 -21.77 -8.95 -9.98
C VAL A 279 -22.30 -9.43 -11.32
N ASP A 280 -22.68 -8.53 -12.22
CA ASP A 280 -23.14 -8.87 -13.57
C ASP A 280 -22.09 -9.66 -14.34
N ALA A 281 -20.83 -9.21 -14.28
CA ALA A 281 -19.72 -9.94 -14.92
C ALA A 281 -19.52 -11.33 -14.31
N LEU A 282 -19.67 -11.50 -12.99
CA LEU A 282 -19.58 -12.82 -12.35
C LEU A 282 -20.75 -13.73 -12.75
N VAL A 283 -21.96 -13.21 -12.79
CA VAL A 283 -23.17 -13.96 -13.21
C VAL A 283 -23.04 -14.43 -14.66
N ILE A 284 -22.64 -13.55 -15.57
CA ILE A 284 -22.41 -13.88 -16.99
C ILE A 284 -21.38 -15.01 -17.14
N ASN A 285 -20.39 -15.07 -16.24
CA ASN A 285 -19.36 -16.11 -16.24
C ASN A 285 -19.71 -17.37 -15.43
N GLY A 286 -20.95 -17.49 -14.93
CA GLY A 286 -21.40 -18.64 -14.14
C GLY A 286 -20.79 -18.71 -12.73
N LEU A 287 -20.28 -17.60 -12.22
CA LEU A 287 -19.66 -17.46 -10.89
C LEU A 287 -20.62 -16.88 -9.86
N THR A 288 -21.90 -17.28 -9.92
CA THR A 288 -22.98 -16.76 -9.07
C THR A 288 -22.69 -16.93 -7.58
N GLY A 289 -22.08 -18.05 -7.17
CA GLY A 289 -21.70 -18.28 -5.76
C GLY A 289 -20.56 -17.37 -5.26
N ILE A 290 -19.81 -16.72 -6.15
CA ILE A 290 -18.84 -15.67 -5.78
C ILE A 290 -19.56 -14.33 -5.67
N ALA A 291 -20.50 -14.04 -6.57
CA ALA A 291 -21.33 -12.84 -6.50
C ALA A 291 -22.16 -12.80 -5.20
N GLU A 292 -22.71 -13.93 -4.76
CA GLU A 292 -23.40 -14.06 -3.47
C GLU A 292 -22.48 -13.73 -2.28
N LYS A 293 -21.22 -14.15 -2.33
CA LYS A 293 -20.24 -13.85 -1.25
C LYS A 293 -19.75 -12.41 -1.28
N LEU A 294 -19.86 -11.73 -2.41
CA LEU A 294 -19.51 -10.32 -2.57
C LEU A 294 -20.64 -9.39 -2.13
N LEU A 295 -21.87 -9.86 -2.15
CA LEU A 295 -23.01 -9.17 -1.62
C LEU A 295 -23.15 -9.57 -0.15
N PRO A 296 -22.81 -8.72 0.83
CA PRO A 296 -23.12 -9.04 2.21
C PRO A 296 -24.63 -9.26 2.28
N VAL A 297 -25.04 -10.40 2.84
CA VAL A 297 -26.43 -10.69 3.17
C VAL A 297 -26.94 -9.47 3.92
N GLN A 298 -27.95 -8.79 3.37
CA GLN A 298 -28.61 -7.73 4.10
C GLN A 298 -28.93 -8.31 5.47
N GLU A 299 -28.55 -7.60 6.55
CA GLU A 299 -29.23 -7.81 7.82
C GLU A 299 -30.70 -7.59 7.51
N ASN A 300 -31.40 -8.70 7.30
CA ASN A 300 -32.83 -8.72 7.21
C ASN A 300 -33.30 -8.08 8.50
N GLY A 301 -33.84 -6.87 8.38
CA GLY A 301 -34.73 -6.32 9.36
C GLY A 301 -35.81 -7.37 9.60
N LEU A 302 -35.69 -8.05 10.73
CA LEU A 302 -36.78 -8.74 11.39
C LEU A 302 -36.85 -8.13 12.78
N ASN A 303 -37.88 -7.29 12.93
CA ASN A 303 -38.61 -7.03 14.18
C ASN A 303 -38.55 -8.19 15.17
#